data_AF-A0A5C3N199-F1
#
_entry.id   AF-A0A5C3N199-F1
#
_cell.length_a   1.000
_cell.length_b   1.000
_cell.length_c   1.000
_cell.angle_alpha   90.00
_cell.angle_beta   90.00
_cell.angle_gamma   90.00
#
_symmetry.space_group_name_H-M   'P 1'
#
loop_
_entity.id
_entity.type
_entity.pdbx_description
1 polymer ?
#
loop_
_entity_poly.entity_id
_entity_poly.type
_entity_poly.pdbx_seq_one_letter_code
_entity_poly.pdbx_strand_id
1 'polypeptide(L)'
;MPRLIRNASLLLLGGYSAYIYAESRRLTKAYPSRPATGAYYTPALLKTYVPTRHYPSSCTDIFVARVPRRALVSAAHSLGLNDLTSLNATWARTFLEAPVITFEAKMLGVSKDSGDTGASGFHKDQALLNGAFLVEQPPSRTDPLVVSWRMPESPVRFFEKLAAIGYPWRLMSGGRHSIGVVEVPDSEEVEVIFGCAHEYERFNRVNGKEDEKVIPAWVGWCHRLYGRRVLDDAVRQLLHDHDGGGR
;
A
#
# COMPACT_ATOMS: atom_id res chain seq x y z
N MET A 1 5.94 25.39 39.29
CA MET A 1 6.42 24.78 38.02
C MET A 1 5.79 23.43 37.60
N PRO A 2 5.32 22.50 38.46
CA PRO A 2 4.83 21.19 37.99
C PRO A 2 3.44 21.21 37.30
N ARG A 3 2.60 22.22 37.57
CA ARG A 3 1.27 22.35 36.94
C ARG A 3 1.32 22.79 35.47
N LEU A 4 2.29 23.63 35.09
CA LEU A 4 2.44 24.10 33.71
C LEU A 4 2.90 22.99 32.77
N ILE A 5 3.88 22.18 33.21
CA ILE A 5 4.39 21.03 32.45
C ILE A 5 3.28 19.99 32.24
N ARG A 6 2.50 19.69 33.29
CA ARG A 6 1.37 18.75 33.21
C ARG A 6 0.28 19.20 32.23
N ASN A 7 -0.04 20.50 32.22
CA ASN A 7 -1.08 21.04 31.34
C ASN A 7 -0.61 21.08 29.87
N ALA A 8 0.67 21.38 29.62
CA ALA A 8 1.25 21.33 28.27
C ALA A 8 1.28 19.89 27.71
N SER A 9 1.67 18.90 28.52
CA SER A 9 1.64 17.48 28.10
C SER A 9 0.23 16.98 27.80
N LEU A 10 -0.77 17.38 28.59
CA LEU A 10 -2.17 17.01 28.37
C LEU A 10 -2.77 17.64 27.10
N LEU A 11 -2.41 18.89 26.79
CA LEU A 11 -2.86 19.56 25.57
C LEU A 11 -2.20 18.98 24.32
N LEU A 12 -0.91 18.67 24.38
CA LEU A 12 -0.19 18.07 23.25
C LEU A 12 -0.67 16.63 22.99
N LEU A 13 -0.82 15.81 24.04
CA LEU A 13 -1.32 14.44 23.90
C LEU A 13 -2.80 14.43 23.51
N GLY A 14 -3.64 15.25 24.15
CA GLY A 14 -5.06 15.35 23.84
C GLY A 14 -5.32 15.86 22.43
N GLY A 15 -4.59 16.90 22.00
CA GLY A 15 -4.67 17.42 20.63
C GLY A 15 -4.20 16.40 19.60
N TYR A 16 -3.09 15.71 19.85
CA TYR A 16 -2.59 14.66 18.96
C TYR A 16 -3.56 13.48 18.86
N SER A 17 -4.12 13.02 19.98
CA SER A 17 -5.13 11.96 19.97
C SER A 17 -6.40 12.38 19.22
N ALA A 18 -6.87 13.62 19.40
CA ALA A 18 -8.01 14.15 18.67
C ALA A 18 -7.74 14.24 17.16
N TYR A 19 -6.53 14.65 16.77
CA TYR A 19 -6.10 14.69 15.37
C TYR A 19 -6.08 13.28 14.76
N ILE A 20 -5.41 12.30 15.39
CA ILE A 20 -5.36 10.91 14.91
C ILE A 20 -6.77 10.31 14.81
N TYR A 21 -7.64 10.59 15.78
CA TYR A 21 -9.03 10.16 15.75
C TYR A 21 -9.79 10.77 14.56
N ALA A 22 -9.75 12.09 14.40
CA ALA A 22 -10.42 12.78 13.29
C ALA A 22 -9.90 12.32 11.93
N GLU A 23 -8.58 12.20 11.80
CA GLU A 23 -7.91 11.80 10.56
C GLU A 23 -8.20 10.33 10.21
N SER A 24 -8.19 9.44 11.20
CA SER A 24 -8.57 8.04 10.97
C SER A 24 -10.01 7.89 10.50
N ARG A 25 -10.94 8.69 11.05
CA ARG A 25 -12.33 8.72 10.59
C ARG A 25 -12.45 9.29 9.18
N ARG A 26 -11.74 10.37 8.87
CA ARG A 26 -11.72 10.96 7.52
C ARG A 26 -11.22 9.95 6.50
N LEU A 27 -10.05 9.35 6.75
CA LEU A 27 -9.43 8.38 5.86
C LEU A 27 -10.31 7.13 5.68
N THR A 28 -10.88 6.59 6.76
CA THR A 28 -11.75 5.42 6.68
C THR A 28 -13.00 5.70 5.85
N LYS A 29 -13.57 6.91 5.94
CA LYS A 29 -14.74 7.32 5.16
C LYS A 29 -14.41 7.57 3.70
N ALA A 30 -13.30 8.25 3.42
CA ALA A 30 -12.90 8.63 2.07
C ALA A 30 -12.37 7.44 1.25
N TYR A 31 -11.74 6.47 1.93
CA TYR A 31 -11.07 5.32 1.31
C TYR A 31 -11.63 4.01 1.89
N PRO A 32 -12.83 3.60 1.48
CA PRO A 32 -13.45 2.37 1.96
C PRO A 32 -12.67 1.15 1.48
N SER A 33 -12.80 0.04 2.22
CA SER A 33 -12.28 -1.25 1.78
C SER A 33 -13.26 -1.94 0.82
N ARG A 34 -12.73 -2.64 -0.19
CA ARG A 34 -13.47 -3.59 -1.04
C ARG A 34 -12.99 -5.02 -0.76
N PRO A 35 -13.87 -6.04 -0.93
CA PRO A 35 -13.42 -7.42 -0.91
C PRO A 35 -12.47 -7.68 -2.08
N ALA A 36 -11.51 -8.59 -1.89
CA ALA A 36 -10.62 -9.09 -2.93
C ALA A 36 -11.37 -10.07 -3.86
N THR A 37 -12.41 -9.57 -4.53
CA THR A 37 -13.23 -10.31 -5.49
C THR A 37 -13.57 -9.46 -6.71
N GLY A 38 -13.98 -10.12 -7.80
CA GLY A 38 -14.40 -9.44 -9.04
C GLY A 38 -13.30 -8.56 -9.63
N ALA A 39 -13.67 -7.35 -10.06
CA ALA A 39 -12.77 -6.40 -10.74
C ALA A 39 -11.65 -5.84 -9.85
N TYR A 40 -11.75 -5.97 -8.52
CA TYR A 40 -10.73 -5.50 -7.58
C TYR A 40 -9.65 -6.55 -7.31
N TYR A 41 -9.85 -7.78 -7.78
CA TYR A 41 -8.97 -8.91 -7.51
C TYR A 41 -8.16 -9.31 -8.74
N THR A 42 -6.89 -9.63 -8.50
CA THR A 42 -6.05 -10.32 -9.47
C THR A 42 -5.40 -11.54 -8.80
N PRO A 43 -5.32 -12.70 -9.49
CA PRO A 43 -4.65 -13.89 -8.95
C PRO A 43 -3.19 -13.63 -8.51
N ALA A 44 -2.51 -12.67 -9.15
CA ALA A 44 -1.14 -12.32 -8.80
C ALA A 44 -1.01 -11.76 -7.37
N LEU A 45 -2.04 -11.11 -6.84
CA LEU A 45 -2.01 -10.52 -5.49
C LEU A 45 -1.77 -11.60 -4.41
N LEU A 46 -2.45 -12.74 -4.53
CA LEU A 46 -2.43 -13.82 -3.54
C LEU A 46 -1.61 -15.05 -3.98
N LYS A 47 -0.84 -14.94 -5.06
CA LYS A 47 -0.06 -16.05 -5.62
C LYS A 47 1.09 -16.46 -4.70
N THR A 48 1.08 -17.64 -4.12
CA THR A 48 2.24 -18.08 -3.32
C THR A 48 3.32 -18.70 -4.21
N TYR A 49 4.58 -18.25 -4.09
CA TYR A 49 5.73 -18.92 -4.73
C TYR A 49 6.52 -19.83 -3.79
N VAL A 50 6.39 -19.60 -2.48
CA VAL A 50 7.04 -20.40 -1.44
C VAL A 50 6.00 -21.29 -0.78
N PRO A 51 6.02 -22.62 -0.97
CA PRO A 51 4.94 -23.52 -0.50
C PRO A 51 4.66 -23.43 1.00
N THR A 52 5.65 -23.04 1.81
CA THR A 52 5.49 -22.86 3.25
C THR A 52 4.78 -21.57 3.64
N ARG A 53 4.40 -20.72 2.67
CA ARG A 53 3.78 -19.42 2.90
C ARG A 53 2.34 -19.37 2.43
N HIS A 54 1.60 -18.42 2.97
CA HIS A 54 0.21 -18.19 2.63
C HIS A 54 -0.20 -16.73 2.90
N TYR A 55 -1.35 -16.35 2.38
CA TYR A 55 -1.98 -15.05 2.57
C TYR A 55 -3.25 -15.23 3.42
N PRO A 56 -3.21 -14.91 4.72
CA PRO A 56 -4.42 -14.90 5.54
C PRO A 56 -5.45 -13.91 4.99
N SER A 57 -6.71 -14.33 4.87
CA SER A 57 -7.79 -13.46 4.38
C SER A 57 -7.99 -12.21 5.26
N SER A 58 -7.72 -12.32 6.57
CA SER A 58 -7.78 -11.22 7.53
C SER A 58 -6.70 -10.15 7.32
N CYS A 59 -5.67 -10.45 6.53
CA CYS A 59 -4.54 -9.58 6.24
C CYS A 59 -4.46 -9.21 4.74
N THR A 60 -5.60 -9.28 4.06
CA THR A 60 -5.78 -8.79 2.69
C THR A 60 -6.78 -7.65 2.70
N ASP A 61 -6.34 -6.46 2.32
CA ASP A 61 -7.14 -5.24 2.32
C ASP A 61 -7.03 -4.55 0.95
N ILE A 62 -8.14 -4.12 0.37
CA ILE A 62 -8.14 -3.32 -0.87
C ILE A 62 -8.84 -2.01 -0.58
N PHE A 63 -8.11 -0.90 -0.65
CA PHE A 63 -8.67 0.43 -0.50
C PHE A 63 -8.95 1.02 -1.88
N VAL A 64 -10.05 1.76 -1.98
CA VAL A 64 -10.45 2.40 -3.22
C VAL A 64 -10.73 3.88 -3.04
N ALA A 65 -10.56 4.65 -4.10
CA ALA A 65 -11.00 6.04 -4.17
C ALA A 65 -11.66 6.29 -5.53
N ARG A 66 -12.73 7.08 -5.55
CA ARG A 66 -13.31 7.56 -6.81
C ARG A 66 -12.60 8.82 -7.24
N VAL A 67 -12.17 8.85 -8.50
CA VAL A 67 -11.53 10.02 -9.11
C VAL A 67 -12.13 10.25 -10.50
N PRO A 68 -12.17 11.51 -10.98
CA PRO A 68 -12.58 11.79 -12.35
C PRO A 68 -11.64 11.11 -13.33
N ARG A 69 -12.17 10.37 -14.31
CA ARG A 69 -11.39 9.71 -15.36
C ARG A 69 -10.48 10.69 -16.08
N ARG A 70 -10.98 11.91 -16.34
CA ARG A 70 -10.24 13.00 -16.97
C ARG A 70 -8.95 13.38 -16.24
N ALA A 71 -8.89 13.22 -14.91
CA ALA A 71 -7.68 13.53 -14.15
C ALA A 71 -6.57 12.54 -14.48
N LEU A 72 -6.88 11.23 -14.55
CA LEU A 72 -5.92 10.22 -14.99
C LEU A 72 -5.54 10.36 -16.46
N VAL A 73 -6.49 10.68 -17.34
CA VAL A 73 -6.19 10.91 -18.76
C VAL A 73 -5.26 12.12 -18.92
N SER A 74 -5.52 13.20 -18.19
CA SER A 74 -4.64 14.38 -18.15
C SER A 74 -3.24 14.03 -17.66
N ALA A 75 -3.14 13.21 -16.61
CA ALA A 75 -1.86 12.73 -16.10
C ALA A 75 -1.16 11.79 -17.11
N ALA A 76 -1.90 10.94 -17.82
CA ALA A 76 -1.33 10.08 -18.86
C ALA A 76 -0.68 10.93 -19.96
N HIS A 77 -1.35 11.99 -20.41
CA HIS A 77 -0.80 12.91 -21.40
C HIS A 77 0.46 13.63 -20.91
N SER A 78 0.49 14.12 -19.66
CA SER A 78 1.69 14.77 -19.12
C SER A 78 2.87 13.82 -18.98
N LEU A 79 2.60 12.53 -18.80
CA LEU A 79 3.59 11.46 -18.76
C LEU A 79 3.98 10.92 -20.15
N GLY A 80 3.35 11.40 -21.23
CA GLY A 80 3.58 10.92 -22.59
C GLY A 80 2.99 9.53 -22.88
N LEU A 81 2.02 9.08 -22.08
CA LEU A 81 1.32 7.80 -22.22
C LEU A 81 0.03 8.00 -23.03
N ASN A 82 0.00 7.48 -24.26
CA ASN A 82 -1.09 7.77 -25.23
C ASN A 82 -2.06 6.60 -25.50
N ASP A 83 -1.89 5.43 -24.88
CA ASP A 83 -2.75 4.25 -25.10
C ASP A 83 -3.79 4.04 -23.99
N LEU A 84 -4.66 3.02 -24.05
CA LEU A 84 -5.62 2.69 -22.98
C LEU A 84 -5.02 1.82 -21.86
N THR A 85 -3.88 1.16 -22.11
CA THR A 85 -2.99 0.58 -21.08
C THR A 85 -2.51 1.67 -20.10
N SER A 86 -2.58 2.93 -20.53
CA SER A 86 -2.20 4.12 -19.78
C SER A 86 -2.88 4.26 -18.44
N LEU A 87 -4.14 3.85 -18.21
CA LEU A 87 -4.78 4.22 -16.94
C LEU A 87 -4.18 3.48 -15.74
N ASN A 88 -3.98 2.16 -15.84
CA ASN A 88 -3.30 1.38 -14.81
C ASN A 88 -1.84 1.81 -14.64
N ALA A 89 -1.12 2.02 -15.76
CA ALA A 89 0.28 2.45 -15.71
C ALA A 89 0.44 3.87 -15.17
N THR A 90 -0.44 4.80 -15.55
CA THR A 90 -0.49 6.18 -15.07
C THR A 90 -0.77 6.19 -13.60
N TRP A 91 -1.83 5.49 -13.16
CA TRP A 91 -2.14 5.42 -11.73
C TRP A 91 -1.00 4.79 -10.93
N ALA A 92 -0.40 3.70 -11.41
CA ALA A 92 0.74 3.07 -10.77
C ALA A 92 1.92 4.04 -10.62
N ARG A 93 2.24 4.79 -11.67
CA ARG A 93 3.31 5.80 -11.65
C ARG A 93 2.98 6.96 -10.70
N THR A 94 1.80 7.56 -10.82
CA THR A 94 1.33 8.62 -9.91
C THR A 94 1.38 8.17 -8.45
N PHE A 95 0.97 6.93 -8.16
CA PHE A 95 1.00 6.38 -6.82
C PHE A 95 2.42 6.19 -6.27
N LEU A 96 3.35 5.68 -7.09
CA LEU A 96 4.74 5.48 -6.69
C LEU A 96 5.53 6.79 -6.57
N GLU A 97 5.10 7.83 -7.29
CA GLU A 97 5.65 9.19 -7.20
C GLU A 97 5.05 10.00 -6.03
N ALA A 98 4.04 9.46 -5.33
CA ALA A 98 3.41 10.14 -4.21
C ALA A 98 4.44 10.58 -3.14
N PRO A 99 4.31 11.79 -2.56
CA PRO A 99 5.29 12.34 -1.61
C PRO A 99 5.62 11.39 -0.46
N VAL A 100 4.62 10.76 0.15
CA VAL A 100 4.83 9.79 1.23
C VAL A 100 5.68 8.59 0.76
N ILE A 101 5.39 8.01 -0.41
CA ILE A 101 6.14 6.87 -0.95
C ILE A 101 7.56 7.27 -1.34
N THR A 102 7.71 8.40 -2.02
CA THR A 102 9.01 8.95 -2.43
C THR A 102 9.89 9.23 -1.21
N PHE A 103 9.32 9.75 -0.13
CA PHE A 103 10.03 9.98 1.13
C PHE A 103 10.50 8.65 1.75
N GLU A 104 9.63 7.64 1.83
CA GLU A 104 10.00 6.32 2.35
C GLU A 104 11.09 5.64 1.51
N ALA A 105 10.99 5.73 0.18
CA ALA A 105 11.98 5.15 -0.73
C ALA A 105 13.38 5.74 -0.54
N LYS A 106 13.47 7.06 -0.28
CA LYS A 106 14.74 7.75 0.03
C LYS A 106 15.32 7.29 1.36
N MET A 107 14.47 7.11 2.37
CA MET A 107 14.89 6.62 3.69
C MET A 107 15.36 5.16 3.65
N LEU A 108 14.62 4.29 2.96
CA LEU A 108 14.96 2.87 2.82
C LEU A 108 16.22 2.64 1.98
N GLY A 109 16.37 3.39 0.89
CA GLY A 109 17.55 3.29 0.02
C GLY A 109 18.80 3.98 0.55
N VAL A 110 18.71 4.71 1.68
CA VAL A 110 19.76 5.63 2.16
C VAL A 110 20.28 6.50 1.00
N SER A 111 19.36 6.95 0.14
CA SER A 111 19.66 7.61 -1.13
C SER A 111 18.99 8.96 -1.18
N LYS A 112 19.58 9.90 -1.95
CA LYS A 112 18.93 11.18 -2.27
C LYS A 112 17.79 10.99 -3.29
N ASP A 113 17.80 9.88 -4.01
CA ASP A 113 16.84 9.52 -5.03
C ASP A 113 15.87 8.44 -4.53
N SER A 114 14.61 8.53 -4.95
CA SER A 114 13.59 7.51 -4.67
C SER A 114 13.80 6.24 -5.48
N GLY A 115 14.68 6.25 -6.48
CA GLY A 115 14.89 5.13 -7.39
C GLY A 115 13.78 5.05 -8.44
N ASP A 116 13.70 3.93 -9.14
CA ASP A 116 12.75 3.76 -10.24
C ASP A 116 11.29 3.69 -9.76
N THR A 117 10.45 4.57 -10.31
CA THR A 117 9.00 4.66 -10.08
C THR A 117 8.18 4.21 -11.30
N GLY A 118 8.83 3.60 -12.31
CA GLY A 118 8.22 3.19 -13.56
C GLY A 118 8.32 4.24 -14.66
N ALA A 119 9.33 5.11 -14.62
CA ALA A 119 9.49 6.20 -15.60
C ALA A 119 9.66 5.68 -17.04
N SER A 120 10.34 4.54 -17.19
CA SER A 120 10.54 3.83 -18.46
C SER A 120 9.50 2.73 -18.69
N GLY A 121 8.37 2.76 -17.96
CA GLY A 121 7.38 1.69 -17.92
C GLY A 121 7.69 0.63 -16.86
N PHE A 122 6.85 -0.40 -16.86
CA PHE A 122 6.85 -1.48 -15.88
C PHE A 122 7.12 -2.82 -16.58
N HIS A 123 8.07 -3.59 -16.05
CA HIS A 123 8.50 -4.85 -16.60
C HIS A 123 8.55 -5.89 -15.49
N LYS A 124 8.31 -7.15 -15.84
CA LYS A 124 8.39 -8.24 -14.86
C LYS A 124 9.80 -8.31 -14.29
N ASP A 125 9.90 -8.56 -12.98
CA ASP A 125 11.13 -8.65 -12.21
C ASP A 125 11.93 -7.33 -12.12
N GLN A 126 11.34 -6.19 -12.52
CA GLN A 126 11.91 -4.86 -12.32
C GLN A 126 11.91 -4.50 -10.83
N ALA A 127 13.04 -3.98 -10.36
CA ALA A 127 13.16 -3.40 -9.03
C ALA A 127 12.67 -1.94 -9.03
N LEU A 128 11.74 -1.62 -8.14
CA LEU A 128 11.21 -0.27 -7.94
C LEU A 128 11.59 0.24 -6.55
N LEU A 129 11.61 1.56 -6.39
CA LEU A 129 11.87 2.24 -5.12
C LEU A 129 13.14 1.75 -4.41
N ASN A 130 14.28 1.80 -5.11
CA ASN A 130 15.57 1.29 -4.61
C ASN A 130 15.55 -0.21 -4.23
N GLY A 131 14.71 -1.00 -4.89
CA GLY A 131 14.58 -2.44 -4.63
C GLY A 131 13.67 -2.80 -3.45
N ALA A 132 12.95 -1.82 -2.89
CA ALA A 132 11.90 -2.10 -1.91
C ALA A 132 10.76 -2.94 -2.51
N PHE A 133 10.50 -2.75 -3.81
CA PHE A 133 9.48 -3.48 -4.56
C PHE A 133 10.07 -4.23 -5.75
N LEU A 134 9.53 -5.41 -6.03
CA LEU A 134 9.80 -6.20 -7.24
C LEU A 134 8.50 -6.36 -8.03
N VAL A 135 8.51 -6.03 -9.32
CA VAL A 135 7.32 -6.16 -10.17
C VAL A 135 7.03 -7.64 -10.46
N GLU A 136 5.90 -8.14 -9.96
CA GLU A 136 5.42 -9.50 -10.20
C GLU A 136 4.54 -9.58 -11.45
N GLN A 137 3.70 -8.55 -11.63
CA GLN A 137 2.79 -8.39 -12.76
C GLN A 137 2.81 -6.93 -13.18
N PRO A 138 3.35 -6.61 -14.37
CA PRO A 138 3.21 -5.28 -14.93
C PRO A 138 1.74 -4.90 -15.14
N PRO A 139 1.37 -3.61 -15.05
CA PRO A 139 0.04 -3.15 -15.38
C PRO A 139 -0.25 -3.39 -16.86
N SER A 140 -1.49 -3.77 -17.15
CA SER A 140 -2.03 -3.91 -18.49
C SER A 140 -3.29 -3.05 -18.63
N ARG A 141 -3.98 -3.12 -19.76
CA ARG A 141 -5.28 -2.45 -19.92
C ARG A 141 -6.31 -2.95 -18.90
N THR A 142 -6.24 -4.22 -18.54
CA THR A 142 -7.21 -4.88 -17.65
C THR A 142 -6.66 -5.19 -16.27
N ASP A 143 -5.34 -5.29 -16.16
CA ASP A 143 -4.68 -5.77 -14.95
C ASP A 143 -3.94 -4.66 -14.21
N PRO A 144 -4.02 -4.62 -12.88
CA PRO A 144 -3.25 -3.69 -12.08
C PRO A 144 -1.77 -4.07 -12.07
N LEU A 145 -0.92 -3.10 -11.72
CA LEU A 145 0.45 -3.38 -11.31
C LEU A 145 0.40 -4.20 -10.01
N VAL A 146 1.10 -5.33 -9.96
CA VAL A 146 1.35 -6.07 -8.73
C VAL A 146 2.83 -6.08 -8.44
N VAL A 147 3.19 -5.61 -7.24
CA VAL A 147 4.56 -5.65 -6.73
C VAL A 147 4.64 -6.53 -5.49
N SER A 148 5.76 -7.21 -5.31
CA SER A 148 6.10 -7.89 -4.06
C SER A 148 7.15 -7.14 -3.28
N TRP A 149 7.14 -7.33 -1.96
CA TRP A 149 8.17 -6.87 -1.04
C TRP A 149 8.48 -7.97 -0.05
N ARG A 150 9.66 -7.90 0.57
CA ARG A 150 10.13 -8.88 1.53
C ARG A 150 10.52 -8.21 2.83
N MET A 151 10.08 -8.81 3.93
CA MET A 151 10.58 -8.43 5.25
C MET A 151 12.00 -8.99 5.41
N PRO A 152 12.95 -8.23 5.99
CA PRO A 152 14.24 -8.79 6.35
C PRO A 152 14.10 -10.02 7.23
N GLU A 153 14.95 -11.02 7.02
CA GLU A 153 14.84 -12.32 7.68
C GLU A 153 15.06 -12.25 9.21
N SER A 154 15.89 -11.30 9.66
CA SER A 154 16.24 -11.12 11.07
C SER A 154 15.02 -10.82 11.98
N PRO A 155 14.20 -9.79 11.71
CA PRO A 155 13.00 -9.53 12.50
C PRO A 155 11.97 -10.67 12.40
N VAL A 156 11.81 -11.30 11.22
CA VAL A 156 10.91 -12.46 11.08
C VAL A 156 11.33 -13.57 12.04
N ARG A 157 12.61 -13.98 12.01
CA ARG A 157 13.15 -15.01 12.92
C ARG A 157 13.02 -14.65 14.39
N PHE A 158 13.20 -13.38 14.74
CA PHE A 158 13.02 -12.93 16.11
C PHE A 158 11.60 -13.20 16.61
N PHE A 159 10.58 -12.80 15.84
CA PHE A 159 9.19 -13.06 16.19
C PHE A 159 8.82 -14.54 16.13
N GLU A 160 9.43 -15.33 15.25
CA GLU A 160 9.24 -16.79 15.24
C GLU A 160 9.74 -17.47 16.51
N LYS A 161 10.90 -17.04 17.04
CA LYS A 161 11.43 -17.52 18.32
C LYS A 161 10.51 -17.17 19.48
N LEU A 162 10.01 -15.93 19.53
CA LEU A 162 9.05 -15.52 20.55
C LEU A 162 7.74 -16.33 20.43
N ALA A 163 7.24 -16.51 19.21
CA ALA A 163 6.01 -17.25 18.96
C ALA A 163 6.14 -18.73 19.36
N ALA A 164 7.33 -19.31 19.21
CA ALA A 164 7.61 -20.68 19.62
C ALA A 164 7.54 -20.90 21.15
N ILE A 165 7.78 -19.85 21.94
CA ILE A 165 7.71 -19.88 23.42
C ILE A 165 6.41 -19.28 23.98
N GLY A 166 5.38 -19.14 23.14
CA GLY A 166 4.03 -18.74 23.58
C GLY A 166 3.64 -17.29 23.28
N TYR A 167 4.49 -16.48 22.65
CA TYR A 167 4.07 -15.16 22.16
C TYR A 167 2.95 -15.32 21.11
N PRO A 168 1.87 -14.51 21.16
CA PRO A 168 0.67 -14.79 20.39
C PRO A 168 0.71 -14.28 18.94
N TRP A 169 1.78 -13.60 18.52
CA TRP A 169 1.86 -12.96 17.21
C TRP A 169 3.10 -13.36 16.42
N ARG A 170 3.03 -13.23 15.09
CA ARG A 170 4.17 -13.38 14.17
C ARG A 170 4.27 -12.16 13.26
N LEU A 171 5.46 -11.93 12.75
CA LEU A 171 5.71 -10.92 11.72
C LEU A 171 5.49 -11.54 10.34
N MET A 172 5.02 -10.74 9.37
CA MET A 172 4.94 -11.18 7.98
C MET A 172 6.32 -11.41 7.39
N SER A 173 6.41 -12.38 6.47
CA SER A 173 7.61 -12.62 5.65
C SER A 173 7.77 -11.59 4.53
N GLY A 174 6.70 -10.89 4.20
CA GLY A 174 6.62 -9.94 3.11
C GLY A 174 5.17 -9.69 2.73
N GLY A 175 4.95 -9.36 1.47
CA GLY A 175 3.61 -9.18 0.96
C GLY A 175 3.59 -8.77 -0.49
N ARG A 176 2.39 -8.45 -0.97
CA ARG A 176 2.18 -7.83 -2.27
C ARG A 176 1.29 -6.62 -2.16
N HIS A 177 1.52 -5.69 -3.08
CA HIS A 177 0.63 -4.58 -3.31
C HIS A 177 0.06 -4.65 -4.73
N SER A 178 -1.22 -4.32 -4.86
CA SER A 178 -1.91 -4.17 -6.15
C SER A 178 -2.27 -2.71 -6.35
N ILE A 179 -1.89 -2.12 -7.47
CA ILE A 179 -2.10 -0.70 -7.79
C ILE A 179 -2.71 -0.63 -9.19
N GLY A 180 -3.95 -0.14 -9.29
CA GLY A 180 -4.62 -0.09 -10.58
C GLY A 180 -5.92 0.71 -10.57
N VAL A 181 -6.69 0.53 -11.63
CA VAL A 181 -7.90 1.27 -11.95
C VAL A 181 -9.00 0.29 -12.29
N VAL A 182 -10.16 0.50 -11.71
CA VAL A 182 -11.39 -0.20 -12.04
C VAL A 182 -12.34 0.81 -12.67
N GLU A 183 -12.72 0.55 -13.93
CA GLU A 183 -13.73 1.36 -14.60
C GLU A 183 -15.09 1.16 -13.94
N VAL A 184 -15.81 2.25 -13.69
CA VAL A 184 -17.17 2.22 -13.17
C VAL A 184 -18.14 2.36 -14.35
N PRO A 185 -19.02 1.37 -14.60
CA PRO A 185 -19.99 1.45 -15.69
C PRO A 185 -20.83 2.73 -15.63
N ASP A 186 -21.05 3.34 -16.80
CA ASP A 186 -21.90 4.54 -16.97
C ASP A 186 -21.50 5.75 -16.11
N SER A 187 -20.21 5.87 -15.78
CA SER A 187 -19.66 6.95 -14.96
C SER A 187 -18.46 7.60 -15.63
N GLU A 188 -18.33 8.92 -15.45
CA GLU A 188 -17.11 9.68 -15.80
C GLU A 188 -16.02 9.56 -14.70
N GLU A 189 -16.31 8.82 -13.63
CA GLU A 189 -15.37 8.49 -12.57
C GLU A 189 -14.85 7.06 -12.72
N VAL A 190 -13.65 6.83 -12.21
CA VAL A 190 -13.08 5.50 -12.04
C VAL A 190 -12.73 5.26 -10.57
N GLU A 191 -12.67 3.99 -10.16
CA GLU A 191 -12.15 3.62 -8.84
C GLU A 191 -10.66 3.28 -8.97
N VAL A 192 -9.80 4.11 -8.38
CA VAL A 192 -8.39 3.77 -8.21
C VAL A 192 -8.21 2.87 -7.00
N ILE A 193 -7.35 1.87 -7.11
CA ILE A 193 -7.19 0.83 -6.09
C ILE A 193 -5.78 0.83 -5.51
N PHE A 194 -5.70 0.56 -4.21
CA PHE A 194 -4.49 0.15 -3.52
C PHE A 194 -4.79 -1.09 -2.66
N GLY A 195 -4.39 -2.25 -3.17
CA GLY A 195 -4.47 -3.55 -2.49
C GLY A 195 -3.22 -3.86 -1.71
N CYS A 196 -3.37 -4.47 -0.54
CA CYS A 196 -2.32 -4.95 0.34
C CYS A 196 -2.62 -6.39 0.73
N ALA A 197 -1.69 -7.31 0.53
CA ALA A 197 -1.79 -8.68 1.00
C ALA A 197 -0.51 -9.07 1.74
N HIS A 198 -0.63 -9.37 3.03
CA HIS A 198 0.52 -9.80 3.84
C HIS A 198 0.77 -11.29 3.69
N GLU A 199 2.02 -11.67 3.42
CA GLU A 199 2.45 -13.06 3.30
C GLU A 199 3.04 -13.54 4.63
N TYR A 200 2.54 -14.65 5.16
CA TYR A 200 3.04 -15.27 6.38
C TYR A 200 3.50 -16.70 6.11
N GLU A 201 4.46 -17.15 6.88
CA GLU A 201 4.78 -18.57 6.99
C GLU A 201 3.60 -19.33 7.62
N ARG A 202 3.17 -20.38 6.95
CA ARG A 202 2.16 -21.33 7.44
C ARG A 202 2.63 -22.04 8.71
N PHE A 203 3.86 -22.54 8.69
CA PHE A 203 4.47 -23.22 9.83
C PHE A 203 5.48 -22.32 10.53
N ASN A 204 5.56 -22.38 11.85
CA ASN A 204 6.63 -21.75 12.59
C ASN A 204 7.95 -22.48 12.32
N ARG A 205 8.91 -21.80 11.70
CA ARG A 205 10.19 -22.41 11.27
C ARG A 205 11.05 -22.93 12.44
N VAL A 206 10.79 -22.50 13.67
CA VAL A 206 11.54 -22.91 14.86
C VAL A 206 11.02 -24.24 15.43
N ASN A 207 9.71 -24.46 15.44
CA ASN A 207 9.10 -25.64 16.08
C ASN A 207 8.26 -26.52 15.13
N GLY A 208 8.13 -26.14 13.86
CA GLY A 208 7.41 -26.88 12.82
C GLY A 208 5.89 -26.85 12.92
N LYS A 209 5.30 -26.11 13.87
CA LYS A 209 3.85 -26.12 14.10
C LYS A 209 3.13 -25.06 13.26
N GLU A 210 2.00 -25.42 12.68
CA GLU A 210 1.03 -24.46 12.14
C GLU A 210 0.30 -23.81 13.31
N ASP A 211 0.28 -22.48 13.35
CA ASP A 211 -0.29 -21.72 14.47
C ASP A 211 -1.20 -20.56 14.04
N GLU A 212 -1.33 -20.32 12.72
CA GLU A 212 -2.11 -19.23 12.10
C GLU A 212 -1.83 -17.83 12.69
N LYS A 213 -0.70 -17.67 13.39
CA LYS A 213 -0.38 -16.42 14.08
C LYS A 213 -0.03 -15.36 13.06
N VAL A 214 -0.62 -14.19 13.25
CA VAL A 214 -0.38 -12.97 12.48
C VAL A 214 -0.02 -11.81 13.41
N ILE A 215 0.20 -10.63 12.85
CA ILE A 215 0.41 -9.41 13.64
C ILE A 215 -0.80 -9.10 14.56
N PRO A 216 -0.61 -8.35 15.66
CA PRO A 216 -1.72 -7.90 16.49
C PRO A 216 -2.74 -7.07 15.71
N ALA A 217 -4.01 -7.15 16.10
CA ALA A 217 -5.09 -6.43 15.44
C ALA A 217 -4.87 -4.90 15.38
N TRP A 218 -4.27 -4.30 16.42
CA TRP A 218 -3.96 -2.88 16.43
C TRP A 218 -2.84 -2.52 15.42
N VAL A 219 -1.87 -3.40 15.20
CA VAL A 219 -0.84 -3.23 14.16
C VAL A 219 -1.49 -3.33 12.78
N GLY A 220 -2.39 -4.30 12.59
CA GLY A 220 -3.20 -4.41 11.38
C GLY A 220 -4.04 -3.15 11.13
N TRP A 221 -4.67 -2.58 12.17
CA TRP A 221 -5.38 -1.32 12.08
C TRP A 221 -4.46 -0.14 11.68
N CYS A 222 -3.29 -0.01 12.31
CA CYS A 222 -2.30 1.00 11.94
C CYS A 222 -1.87 0.85 10.48
N HIS A 223 -1.58 -0.38 10.03
CA HIS A 223 -1.21 -0.66 8.65
C HIS A 223 -2.32 -0.27 7.66
N ARG A 224 -3.58 -0.60 7.98
CA ARG A 224 -4.75 -0.21 7.18
C ARG A 224 -4.95 1.30 7.12
N LEU A 225 -4.71 2.00 8.22
CA LEU A 225 -4.77 3.45 8.27
C LEU A 225 -3.65 4.07 7.42
N TYR A 226 -2.44 3.52 7.52
CA TYR A 226 -1.30 3.93 6.73
C TYR A 226 -1.55 3.74 5.23
N GLY A 227 -2.06 2.58 4.80
CA GLY A 227 -2.40 2.34 3.40
C GLY A 227 -3.43 3.32 2.84
N ARG A 228 -4.42 3.73 3.65
CA ARG A 228 -5.35 4.80 3.27
C ARG A 228 -4.68 6.16 3.17
N ARG A 229 -3.74 6.47 4.05
CA ARG A 229 -2.99 7.73 4.02
C ARG A 229 -2.13 7.84 2.76
N VAL A 230 -1.50 6.74 2.34
CA VAL A 230 -0.74 6.64 1.09
C VAL A 230 -1.67 6.86 -0.11
N LEU A 231 -2.81 6.16 -0.15
CA LEU A 231 -3.80 6.35 -1.21
C LEU A 231 -4.32 7.80 -1.26
N ASP A 232 -4.58 8.41 -0.10
CA ASP A 232 -5.00 9.81 0.01
C ASP A 232 -3.97 10.79 -0.54
N ASP A 233 -2.68 10.52 -0.30
CA ASP A 233 -1.58 11.35 -0.79
C ASP A 233 -1.54 11.32 -2.32
N ALA A 234 -1.58 10.12 -2.91
CA ALA A 234 -1.57 9.91 -4.36
C ALA A 234 -2.80 10.52 -5.04
N VAL A 235 -4.00 10.36 -4.45
CA VAL A 235 -5.24 10.96 -4.99
C VAL A 235 -5.17 12.48 -4.93
N ARG A 236 -4.71 13.06 -3.82
CA ARG A 236 -4.58 14.52 -3.70
C ARG A 236 -3.59 15.08 -4.71
N GLN A 237 -2.46 14.42 -4.93
CA GLN A 237 -1.50 14.82 -5.95
C GLN A 237 -2.15 14.78 -7.34
N LEU A 238 -2.80 13.67 -7.72
CA LEU A 238 -3.48 13.52 -9.00
C LEU A 238 -4.46 14.66 -9.27
N LEU A 239 -5.30 14.99 -8.27
CA LEU A 239 -6.30 16.03 -8.40
C LEU A 239 -5.68 17.44 -8.43
N HIS A 240 -4.65 17.67 -7.62
CA HIS A 240 -3.92 18.94 -7.62
C HIS A 240 -3.25 19.21 -8.98
N ASP A 241 -2.61 18.20 -9.58
CA ASP A 241 -1.92 18.34 -10.86
C ASP A 241 -2.91 18.55 -12.02
N HIS A 242 -4.10 17.93 -11.93
CA HIS A 242 -5.19 18.16 -12.87
C HIS A 242 -5.75 19.59 -12.79
N ASP A 243 -6.01 20.10 -11.58
CA ASP A 243 -6.58 21.44 -11.38
C ASP A 243 -5.53 22.56 -11.63
N GLY A 244 -4.26 22.28 -11.33
CA GLY A 244 -3.14 23.21 -11.50
C GLY A 244 -2.58 23.28 -12.93
N GLY A 245 -2.74 22.21 -13.72
CA GLY A 245 -2.31 22.14 -15.12
C GLY A 245 -3.25 22.83 -16.13
N GLY A 246 -4.36 23.40 -15.66
CA GLY A 246 -5.34 24.13 -16.47
C GLY A 246 -5.09 25.64 -16.62
N ARG A 247 -3.86 26.13 -16.38
CA ARG A 247 -3.46 27.53 -16.58
C ARG A 247 -2.48 27.70 -17.72
#